data_AF-A0A964V0E8-F1
#
_entry.id   AF-A0A964V0E8-F1
#
_cell.length_a   1.000
_cell.length_b   1.000
_cell.length_c   1.000
_cell.angle_alpha   90.00
_cell.angle_beta   90.00
_cell.angle_gamma   90.00
#
_symmetry.space_group_name_H-M   'P 1'
#
loop_
_entity.id
_entity.type
_entity.pdbx_description
1 polymer ?
#
loop_
_entity_poly.entity_id
_entity_poly.type
_entity_poly.pdbx_seq_one_letter_code
_entity_poly.pdbx_strand_id
1 'polypeptide(L)'
;MMLTFTPQEDWDISLKRLSLRAKSTKEWKMPTPKANETEEEFITRCMSDAEPKSKYPDEDQRYAVCKSIYDGPVGAYRRAFSPQRISFDYDETLSTEDGMTLAKDWIKKGAEVYIISARSSVQPMLARAEELGIPKSRVFATGSNKAKVDKIHELNINRHYDNNADVVKALHGIGVQLADSYTDYPKAAIENAKTALRWAEQNGWGACGTPVGKKRANDLAAGRPLSEETIARMAGFERHRQNSQRELGDGCGRLMWLAWGGDEGIDWAKRKLKEIDSGKA
;
A
#
# COMPACT_ATOMS: atom_id res chain seq x y z
N MET A 1 -76.30 3.96 -3.45
CA MET A 1 -75.97 5.00 -2.45
C MET A 1 -74.45 5.10 -2.42
N MET A 2 -73.93 6.33 -2.51
CA MET A 2 -72.49 6.69 -2.51
C MET A 2 -71.76 6.05 -1.30
N LEU A 3 -70.43 5.88 -1.32
CA LEU A 3 -69.48 6.90 -0.88
C LEU A 3 -68.09 6.66 -1.50
N THR A 4 -67.57 7.68 -2.17
CA THR A 4 -66.16 7.80 -2.60
C THR A 4 -65.36 8.46 -1.49
N PHE A 5 -64.26 7.83 -1.05
CA PHE A 5 -63.25 8.47 -0.19
C PHE A 5 -62.01 8.79 -1.05
N THR A 6 -61.63 10.06 -1.11
CA THR A 6 -60.41 10.55 -1.78
C THR A 6 -59.24 10.67 -0.79
N PRO A 7 -58.06 10.11 -1.08
CA PRO A 7 -56.88 10.21 -0.21
C PRO A 7 -56.07 11.47 -0.55
N GLN A 8 -56.50 12.65 -0.07
CA GLN A 8 -55.78 13.92 -0.30
C GLN A 8 -55.08 14.46 0.96
N GLU A 9 -55.37 13.95 2.17
CA GLU A 9 -54.91 14.61 3.42
C GLU A 9 -53.61 14.07 4.04
N ASP A 10 -53.07 12.93 3.57
CA ASP A 10 -51.86 12.33 4.18
C ASP A 10 -50.52 12.83 3.61
N TRP A 11 -50.53 13.63 2.54
CA TRP A 11 -49.29 14.10 1.90
C TRP A 11 -48.69 15.36 2.54
N ASP A 12 -49.50 16.19 3.23
CA ASP A 12 -49.07 17.51 3.70
C ASP A 12 -48.31 17.47 5.05
N ILE A 13 -48.45 16.38 5.82
CA ILE A 13 -47.71 16.17 7.07
C ILE A 13 -46.28 15.66 6.81
N SER A 14 -46.09 14.90 5.72
CA SER A 14 -44.79 14.35 5.34
C SER A 14 -43.83 15.43 4.82
N LEU A 15 -44.34 16.39 4.03
CA LEU A 15 -43.54 17.49 3.50
C LEU A 15 -43.12 18.51 4.57
N LYS A 16 -43.96 18.76 5.59
CA LYS A 16 -43.60 19.64 6.71
C LYS A 16 -42.52 19.05 7.64
N ARG A 17 -42.43 17.71 7.76
CA ARG A 17 -41.34 17.05 8.50
C ARG A 17 -40.02 16.99 7.72
N LEU A 18 -40.07 16.91 6.38
CA LEU A 18 -38.88 16.96 5.52
C LEU A 18 -38.26 18.37 5.46
N SER A 19 -39.05 19.42 5.67
CA SER A 19 -38.58 20.82 5.64
C SER A 19 -37.76 21.25 6.86
N LEU A 20 -37.81 20.54 8.00
CA LEU A 20 -37.14 20.97 9.25
C LEU A 20 -35.76 20.33 9.51
N ARG A 21 -35.19 19.60 8.55
CA ARG A 21 -33.82 19.04 8.64
C ARG A 21 -32.82 19.63 7.66
N ALA A 22 -33.12 20.78 7.04
CA ALA A 22 -32.13 21.57 6.31
C ALA A 22 -31.43 22.57 7.25
N LYS A 23 -30.74 22.07 8.29
CA LYS A 23 -29.81 22.90 9.04
C LYS A 23 -28.41 22.77 8.44
N SER A 24 -28.02 23.81 7.70
CA SER A 24 -26.65 24.23 7.39
C SER A 24 -25.74 23.16 6.76
N THR A 25 -25.86 22.97 5.45
CA THR A 25 -24.73 22.47 4.65
C THR A 25 -23.90 23.69 4.24
N LYS A 26 -22.92 24.07 5.08
CA LYS A 26 -21.85 24.96 4.62
C LYS A 26 -21.27 24.31 3.35
N GLU A 27 -21.52 24.91 2.20
CA GLU A 27 -21.14 24.36 0.91
C GLU A 27 -19.61 24.35 0.84
N TRP A 28 -19.06 23.16 1.03
CA TRP A 28 -17.64 22.92 1.21
C TRP A 28 -16.94 23.03 -0.15
N LYS A 29 -16.17 24.09 -0.35
CA LYS A 29 -15.51 24.39 -1.64
C LYS A 29 -14.08 23.84 -1.64
N MET A 30 -13.94 22.57 -2.00
CA MET A 30 -12.60 22.04 -2.33
C MET A 30 -12.04 22.75 -3.57
N PRO A 31 -10.73 22.99 -3.63
CA PRO A 31 -10.07 23.50 -4.82
C PRO A 31 -10.31 22.60 -6.03
N THR A 32 -10.69 23.18 -7.18
CA THR A 32 -10.79 22.45 -8.46
C THR A 32 -9.58 22.76 -9.35
N PRO A 33 -9.10 21.79 -10.16
CA PRO A 33 -8.02 22.03 -11.12
C PRO A 33 -8.43 23.03 -12.20
N LYS A 34 -7.50 23.89 -12.62
CA LYS A 34 -7.72 24.78 -13.77
C LYS A 34 -7.29 24.07 -15.07
N ALA A 35 -7.84 24.50 -16.20
CA ALA A 35 -7.66 23.82 -17.50
C ALA A 35 -6.20 23.64 -17.95
N ASN A 36 -5.30 24.56 -17.59
CA ASN A 36 -3.88 24.53 -17.94
C ASN A 36 -2.95 24.46 -16.71
N GLU A 37 -3.50 24.11 -15.55
CA GLU A 37 -2.71 23.95 -14.33
C GLU A 37 -2.06 22.58 -14.34
N THR A 38 -0.75 22.55 -14.12
CA THR A 38 -0.01 21.31 -13.94
C THR A 38 -0.43 20.65 -12.62
N GLU A 39 -0.12 19.37 -12.50
CA GLU A 39 -0.39 18.62 -11.28
C GLU A 39 0.28 19.28 -10.07
N GLU A 40 1.55 19.64 -10.20
CA GLU A 40 2.33 20.23 -9.12
C GLU A 40 1.75 21.57 -8.65
N GLU A 41 1.36 22.43 -9.59
CA GLU A 41 0.71 23.71 -9.30
C GLU A 41 -0.61 23.51 -8.55
N PHE A 42 -1.43 22.56 -9.01
CA PHE A 42 -2.69 22.24 -8.34
C PHE A 42 -2.45 21.65 -6.94
N ILE A 43 -1.57 20.67 -6.81
CA ILE A 43 -1.28 20.01 -5.53
C ILE A 43 -0.76 21.03 -4.53
N THR A 44 0.18 21.88 -4.92
CA THR A 44 0.73 22.95 -4.06
C THR A 44 -0.38 23.85 -3.53
N ARG A 45 -1.28 24.28 -4.42
CA ARG A 45 -2.43 25.12 -4.07
C ARG A 45 -3.42 24.38 -3.17
N CYS A 46 -3.76 23.14 -3.50
CA CYS A 46 -4.72 22.33 -2.74
C CYS A 46 -4.21 21.98 -1.33
N MET A 47 -2.93 21.61 -1.21
CA MET A 47 -2.30 21.31 0.06
C MET A 47 -2.20 22.53 0.97
N SER A 48 -2.11 23.73 0.38
CA SER A 48 -1.98 24.98 1.12
C SER A 48 -3.31 25.63 1.48
N ASP A 49 -4.40 25.24 0.84
CA ASP A 49 -5.74 25.80 1.00
C ASP A 49 -6.31 25.51 2.40
N ALA A 50 -7.03 26.49 2.96
CA ALA A 50 -7.54 26.44 4.33
C ALA A 50 -8.56 25.31 4.53
N GLU A 51 -9.33 24.99 3.50
CA GLU A 51 -10.44 24.06 3.57
C GLU A 51 -9.88 22.60 3.61
N PRO A 52 -9.05 22.13 2.65
CA PRO A 52 -8.34 20.85 2.78
C PRO A 52 -7.51 20.73 4.05
N LYS A 53 -6.80 21.77 4.48
CA LYS A 53 -6.02 21.76 5.74
C LYS A 53 -6.89 21.51 6.96
N SER A 54 -8.08 22.13 7.01
CA SER A 54 -8.99 21.94 8.14
C SER A 54 -9.62 20.55 8.18
N LYS A 55 -9.91 19.95 7.01
CA LYS A 55 -10.64 18.67 6.95
C LYS A 55 -9.74 17.44 6.91
N TYR A 56 -8.55 17.60 6.38
CA TYR A 56 -7.51 16.59 6.35
C TYR A 56 -6.28 17.21 7.00
N PRO A 57 -6.21 17.30 8.35
CA PRO A 57 -5.06 17.90 9.03
C PRO A 57 -3.77 17.12 8.77
N ASP A 58 -3.90 15.80 8.65
CA ASP A 58 -2.84 14.89 8.22
C ASP A 58 -2.40 15.19 6.78
N GLU A 59 -1.09 15.32 6.59
CA GLU A 59 -0.52 15.78 5.33
C GLU A 59 -0.63 14.73 4.22
N ASP A 60 -0.40 13.46 4.54
CA ASP A 60 -0.48 12.35 3.59
C ASP A 60 -1.93 12.13 3.14
N GLN A 61 -2.88 12.17 4.09
CA GLN A 61 -4.29 12.08 3.78
C GLN A 61 -4.76 13.24 2.90
N ARG A 62 -4.29 14.46 3.20
CA ARG A 62 -4.61 15.65 2.41
C ARG A 62 -4.04 15.56 1.00
N TYR A 63 -2.81 15.09 0.86
CA TYR A 63 -2.17 14.87 -0.43
C TYR A 63 -2.97 13.87 -1.27
N ALA A 64 -3.35 12.73 -0.69
CA ALA A 64 -4.15 11.72 -1.37
C ALA A 64 -5.50 12.27 -1.87
N VAL A 65 -6.16 13.11 -1.06
CA VAL A 65 -7.42 13.76 -1.46
C VAL A 65 -7.20 14.77 -2.59
N CYS A 66 -6.19 15.64 -2.46
CA CYS A 66 -5.84 16.61 -3.48
C CYS A 66 -5.51 15.91 -4.80
N LYS A 67 -4.67 14.87 -4.78
CA LYS A 67 -4.33 14.07 -5.96
C LYS A 67 -5.57 13.42 -6.59
N SER A 68 -6.47 12.88 -5.78
CA SER A 68 -7.73 12.31 -6.28
C SER A 68 -8.61 13.36 -6.98
N ILE A 69 -8.64 14.61 -6.49
CA ILE A 69 -9.40 15.69 -7.11
C ILE A 69 -8.76 16.10 -8.44
N TYR A 70 -7.43 16.23 -8.48
CA TYR A 70 -6.71 16.56 -9.71
C TYR A 70 -6.97 15.55 -10.83
N ASP A 71 -6.88 14.27 -10.48
CA ASP A 71 -7.01 13.20 -11.45
C ASP A 71 -8.47 13.01 -11.93
N GLY A 72 -9.45 13.37 -11.10
CA GLY A 72 -10.87 13.23 -11.41
C GLY A 72 -11.32 11.78 -11.67
N PRO A 73 -12.57 11.59 -12.14
CA PRO A 73 -13.13 10.25 -12.38
C PRO A 73 -12.40 9.49 -13.48
N VAL A 74 -11.90 10.17 -14.52
CA VAL A 74 -11.13 9.54 -15.61
C VAL A 74 -9.73 9.13 -15.14
N GLY A 75 -9.08 9.93 -14.29
CA GLY A 75 -7.76 9.61 -13.77
C GLY A 75 -7.74 8.40 -12.82
N ALA A 76 -8.84 8.14 -12.10
CA ALA A 76 -9.03 6.91 -11.34
C ALA A 76 -9.03 5.67 -12.24
N TYR A 77 -9.76 5.71 -13.37
CA TYR A 77 -9.71 4.65 -14.38
C TYR A 77 -8.31 4.53 -14.99
N ARG A 78 -7.66 5.65 -15.33
CA ARG A 78 -6.29 5.64 -15.86
C ARG A 78 -5.31 4.96 -14.89
N ARG A 79 -5.39 5.23 -13.57
CA ARG A 79 -4.55 4.56 -12.55
C ARG A 79 -4.86 3.07 -12.42
N ALA A 80 -6.12 2.68 -12.52
CA ALA A 80 -6.53 1.29 -12.39
C ALA A 80 -6.03 0.41 -13.54
N PHE A 81 -5.82 0.99 -14.74
CA PHE A 81 -5.43 0.27 -15.95
C PHE A 81 -4.04 0.63 -16.50
N SER A 82 -3.35 1.62 -15.94
CA SER A 82 -1.97 1.95 -16.32
C SER A 82 -0.98 1.03 -15.60
N PRO A 83 0.13 0.62 -16.27
CA PRO A 83 1.14 -0.18 -15.61
C PRO A 83 1.71 0.59 -14.41
N GLN A 84 1.84 -0.11 -13.30
CA GLN A 84 2.37 0.48 -12.06
C GLN A 84 3.81 0.94 -12.30
N ARG A 85 4.10 2.20 -12.01
CA ARG A 85 5.44 2.79 -12.07
C ARG A 85 6.08 2.73 -10.70
N ILE A 86 7.11 1.91 -10.58
CA ILE A 86 7.79 1.65 -9.31
C ILE A 86 9.23 2.11 -9.45
N SER A 87 9.73 2.89 -8.51
CA SER A 87 11.13 3.29 -8.51
C SER A 87 11.85 2.86 -7.24
N PHE A 88 13.16 2.70 -7.35
CA PHE A 88 14.05 2.38 -6.24
C PHE A 88 15.20 3.39 -6.23
N ASP A 89 15.58 3.86 -5.04
CA ASP A 89 16.92 4.38 -4.83
C ASP A 89 17.95 3.28 -5.10
N TYR A 90 19.18 3.67 -5.39
CA TYR A 90 20.24 2.72 -5.67
C TYR A 90 21.01 2.33 -4.41
N ASP A 91 21.51 3.29 -3.65
CA ASP A 91 22.46 3.03 -2.57
C ASP A 91 21.74 2.46 -1.36
N GLU A 92 22.19 1.30 -0.89
CA GLU A 92 21.58 0.57 0.24
C GLU A 92 20.09 0.25 0.02
N THR A 93 19.62 0.38 -1.22
CA THR A 93 18.28 0.03 -1.65
C THR A 93 18.41 -1.00 -2.76
N LEU A 94 18.48 -0.60 -4.04
CA LEU A 94 18.61 -1.54 -5.15
C LEU A 94 20.00 -2.21 -5.23
N SER A 95 21.02 -1.66 -4.56
CA SER A 95 22.34 -2.29 -4.47
C SER A 95 22.34 -3.53 -3.58
N THR A 96 21.31 -3.70 -2.74
CA THR A 96 21.13 -4.83 -1.81
C THR A 96 20.43 -6.02 -2.47
N GLU A 97 20.60 -7.21 -1.90
CA GLU A 97 19.91 -8.41 -2.37
C GLU A 97 18.38 -8.31 -2.20
N ASP A 98 17.93 -7.69 -1.11
CA ASP A 98 16.51 -7.50 -0.81
C ASP A 98 15.84 -6.53 -1.79
N GLY A 99 16.49 -5.39 -2.07
CA GLY A 99 16.01 -4.44 -3.07
C GLY A 99 15.94 -5.06 -4.48
N MET A 100 16.94 -5.86 -4.86
CA MET A 100 16.95 -6.60 -6.12
C MET A 100 15.81 -7.63 -6.21
N THR A 101 15.58 -8.38 -5.13
CA THR A 101 14.49 -9.37 -5.06
C THR A 101 13.13 -8.68 -5.18
N LEU A 102 12.94 -7.57 -4.49
CA LEU A 102 11.71 -6.79 -4.55
C LEU A 102 11.47 -6.19 -5.93
N ALA A 103 12.52 -5.67 -6.59
CA ALA A 103 12.44 -5.18 -7.95
C ALA A 103 12.04 -6.28 -8.95
N LYS A 104 12.64 -7.47 -8.85
CA LYS A 104 12.26 -8.66 -9.67
C LYS A 104 10.78 -9.02 -9.49
N ASP A 105 10.29 -8.97 -8.25
CA ASP A 105 8.88 -9.24 -7.94
C ASP A 105 7.91 -8.20 -8.56
N TRP A 106 8.30 -6.92 -8.63
CA TRP A 106 7.51 -5.89 -9.31
C TRP A 106 7.51 -6.06 -10.83
N ILE A 107 8.66 -6.38 -11.42
CA ILE A 107 8.79 -6.66 -12.86
C ILE A 107 7.91 -7.86 -13.23
N LYS A 108 7.92 -8.93 -12.42
CA LYS A 108 7.06 -10.10 -12.62
C LYS A 108 5.56 -9.77 -12.60
N LYS A 109 5.16 -8.72 -11.88
CA LYS A 109 3.78 -8.22 -11.82
C LYS A 109 3.42 -7.28 -12.99
N GLY A 110 4.35 -7.05 -13.92
CA GLY A 110 4.15 -6.17 -15.07
C GLY A 110 4.34 -4.68 -14.76
N ALA A 111 5.03 -4.34 -13.67
CA ALA A 111 5.34 -2.95 -13.35
C ALA A 111 6.43 -2.38 -14.27
N GLU A 112 6.34 -1.09 -14.58
CA GLU A 112 7.46 -0.32 -15.12
C GLU A 112 8.40 0.06 -13.97
N VAL A 113 9.56 -0.59 -13.91
CA VAL A 113 10.54 -0.32 -12.85
C VAL A 113 11.58 0.70 -13.30
N TYR A 114 11.91 1.61 -12.38
CA TYR A 114 12.85 2.72 -12.53
C TYR A 114 13.93 2.67 -11.45
N ILE A 115 15.10 3.20 -11.76
CA ILE A 115 16.17 3.46 -10.78
C ILE A 115 16.34 4.97 -10.73
N ILE A 116 16.08 5.59 -9.58
CA ILE A 116 16.20 7.04 -9.40
C ILE A 116 17.02 7.28 -8.15
N SER A 117 18.24 7.77 -8.32
CA SER A 117 19.19 7.96 -7.23
C SER A 117 19.67 9.41 -7.15
N ALA A 118 20.04 9.83 -5.93
CA ALA A 118 20.73 11.09 -5.68
C ALA A 118 22.20 11.09 -6.17
N ARG A 119 22.73 9.96 -6.67
CA ARG A 119 24.05 9.90 -7.31
C ARG A 119 24.19 10.92 -8.43
N SER A 120 25.42 11.35 -8.69
CA SER A 120 25.78 12.26 -9.79
C SER A 120 26.02 11.55 -11.14
N SER A 121 26.13 10.22 -11.14
CA SER A 121 26.41 9.43 -12.34
C SER A 121 25.58 8.17 -12.39
N VAL A 122 25.10 7.83 -13.59
CA VAL A 122 24.29 6.62 -13.84
C VAL A 122 25.13 5.34 -13.90
N GLN A 123 26.43 5.43 -14.15
CA GLN A 123 27.25 4.26 -14.48
C GLN A 123 27.26 3.14 -13.44
N PRO A 124 27.34 3.44 -12.12
CA PRO A 124 27.26 2.40 -11.09
C PRO A 124 25.93 1.63 -11.10
N MET A 125 24.85 2.26 -11.58
CA MET A 125 23.49 1.71 -11.56
C MET A 125 23.20 0.82 -12.77
N LEU A 126 23.92 1.00 -13.87
CA LEU A 126 23.62 0.32 -15.13
C LEU A 126 23.75 -1.20 -15.04
N ALA A 127 24.71 -1.72 -14.27
CA ALA A 127 24.89 -3.17 -14.11
C ALA A 127 23.66 -3.82 -13.46
N ARG A 128 23.08 -3.19 -12.43
CA ARG A 128 21.84 -3.67 -11.79
C ARG A 128 20.63 -3.48 -12.70
N ALA A 129 20.57 -2.39 -13.43
CA ALA A 129 19.52 -2.17 -14.43
C ALA A 129 19.51 -3.28 -15.48
N GLU A 130 20.68 -3.63 -16.01
CA GLU A 130 20.86 -4.70 -16.99
C GLU A 130 20.47 -6.07 -16.43
N GLU A 131 20.89 -6.40 -15.20
CA GLU A 131 20.50 -7.64 -14.51
C GLU A 131 18.98 -7.78 -14.37
N LEU A 132 18.27 -6.66 -14.17
CA LEU A 132 16.82 -6.60 -14.04
C LEU A 132 16.09 -6.44 -15.37
N GLY A 133 16.78 -6.24 -16.49
CA GLY A 133 16.16 -5.90 -17.77
C GLY A 133 15.50 -4.51 -17.79
N ILE A 134 15.91 -3.60 -16.91
CA ILE A 134 15.45 -2.21 -16.87
C ILE A 134 16.20 -1.43 -17.97
N PRO A 135 15.50 -0.80 -18.93
CA PRO A 135 16.17 -0.05 -19.99
C PRO A 135 16.91 1.16 -19.41
N LYS A 136 18.05 1.52 -20.02
CA LYS A 136 18.88 2.67 -19.59
C LYS A 136 18.10 3.99 -19.51
N SER A 137 17.04 4.14 -20.31
CA SER A 137 16.14 5.30 -20.29
C SER A 137 15.30 5.43 -19.00
N ARG A 138 15.31 4.42 -18.12
CA ARG A 138 14.63 4.43 -16.81
C ARG A 138 15.60 4.52 -15.64
N VAL A 139 16.87 4.86 -15.89
CA VAL A 139 17.92 5.01 -14.88
C VAL A 139 18.34 6.47 -14.78
N PHE A 140 18.13 7.08 -13.61
CA PHE A 140 18.32 8.50 -13.38
C PHE A 140 19.28 8.76 -12.22
N ALA A 141 20.34 9.51 -12.51
CA ALA A 141 21.25 10.10 -11.53
C ALA A 141 20.90 11.58 -11.41
N THR A 142 20.30 11.97 -10.29
CA THR A 142 19.70 13.30 -10.11
C THR A 142 20.61 14.28 -9.38
N GLY A 143 21.71 13.80 -8.79
CA GLY A 143 22.71 14.61 -8.09
C GLY A 143 22.33 15.10 -6.69
N SER A 144 21.06 15.01 -6.28
CA SER A 144 20.63 15.37 -4.92
C SER A 144 19.31 14.71 -4.54
N ASN A 145 19.02 14.61 -3.24
CA ASN A 145 17.74 14.11 -2.73
C ASN A 145 16.56 14.98 -3.18
N LYS A 146 16.72 16.30 -3.21
CA LYS A 146 15.67 17.20 -3.69
C LYS A 146 15.34 16.93 -5.17
N ALA A 147 16.36 16.88 -6.02
CA ALA A 147 16.16 16.61 -7.45
C ALA A 147 15.60 15.18 -7.70
N LYS A 148 15.94 14.21 -6.84
CA LYS A 148 15.35 12.88 -6.84
C LYS A 148 13.84 12.94 -6.58
N VAL A 149 13.42 13.62 -5.51
CA VAL A 149 11.99 13.79 -5.16
C VAL A 149 11.24 14.46 -6.31
N ASP A 150 11.79 15.56 -6.85
CA ASP A 150 11.19 16.29 -7.97
C ASP A 150 11.05 15.35 -9.21
N LYS A 151 12.07 14.53 -9.51
CA LYS A 151 12.04 13.54 -10.61
C LYS A 151 11.01 12.43 -10.40
N ILE A 152 10.81 11.97 -9.16
CA ILE A 152 9.82 10.93 -8.82
C ILE A 152 8.40 11.43 -9.11
N HIS A 153 8.10 12.68 -8.76
CA HIS A 153 6.81 13.30 -9.09
C HIS A 153 6.65 13.52 -10.60
N GLU A 154 7.67 14.04 -11.27
CA GLU A 154 7.67 14.25 -12.73
C GLU A 154 7.32 12.97 -13.50
N LEU A 155 7.91 11.84 -13.09
CA LEU A 155 7.69 10.55 -13.73
C LEU A 155 6.38 9.87 -13.35
N ASN A 156 5.57 10.49 -12.47
CA ASN A 156 4.33 9.94 -11.94
C ASN A 156 4.54 8.53 -11.33
N ILE A 157 5.60 8.40 -10.53
CA ILE A 157 5.90 7.15 -9.82
C ILE A 157 4.79 6.87 -8.81
N ASN A 158 4.27 5.65 -8.81
CA ASN A 158 3.24 5.20 -7.86
C ASN A 158 3.83 4.85 -6.49
N ARG A 159 5.06 4.32 -6.46
CA ARG A 159 5.76 3.93 -5.24
C ARG A 159 7.27 4.04 -5.43
N HIS A 160 7.95 4.65 -4.46
CA HIS A 160 9.40 4.76 -4.42
C HIS A 160 9.96 4.06 -3.19
N TYR A 161 10.94 3.19 -3.36
CA TYR A 161 11.66 2.55 -2.25
C TYR A 161 12.98 3.27 -2.02
N ASP A 162 13.27 3.62 -0.77
CA ASP A 162 14.46 4.37 -0.39
C ASP A 162 14.90 3.96 1.02
N ASN A 163 16.18 4.07 1.36
CA ASN A 163 16.65 3.90 2.74
C ASN A 163 16.63 5.22 3.53
N ASN A 164 16.57 6.36 2.84
CA ASN A 164 16.60 7.70 3.42
C ASN A 164 15.21 8.17 3.87
N ALA A 165 15.01 8.24 5.19
CA ALA A 165 13.74 8.65 5.80
C ALA A 165 13.26 10.06 5.38
N ASP A 166 14.18 11.01 5.12
CA ASP A 166 13.81 12.35 4.68
C ASP A 166 13.25 12.34 3.26
N VAL A 167 13.81 11.51 2.37
CA VAL A 167 13.27 11.32 1.02
C VAL A 167 11.91 10.64 1.08
N VAL A 168 11.79 9.57 1.88
CA VAL A 168 10.53 8.84 2.07
C VAL A 168 9.43 9.79 2.56
N LYS A 169 9.74 10.61 3.56
CA LYS A 169 8.82 11.59 4.13
C LYS A 169 8.43 12.68 3.12
N ALA A 170 9.40 13.20 2.36
CA ALA A 170 9.15 14.24 1.35
C ALA A 170 8.24 13.78 0.21
N LEU A 171 8.05 12.47 0.03
CA LEU A 171 7.24 11.87 -1.01
C LEU A 171 5.76 11.63 -0.61
N HIS A 172 5.37 12.00 0.61
CA HIS A 172 3.98 12.03 1.11
C HIS A 172 3.12 10.81 0.69
N GLY A 173 3.50 9.61 1.16
CA GLY A 173 2.80 8.35 0.90
C GLY A 173 3.22 7.60 -0.38
N ILE A 174 4.02 8.21 -1.27
CA ILE A 174 4.68 7.51 -2.39
C ILE A 174 5.94 6.78 -1.91
N GLY A 175 6.67 7.40 -0.98
CA GLY A 175 7.91 6.86 -0.41
C GLY A 175 7.65 5.66 0.51
N VAL A 176 8.56 4.69 0.47
CA VAL A 176 8.57 3.50 1.32
C VAL A 176 9.98 3.27 1.78
N GLN A 177 10.18 3.20 3.09
CA GLN A 177 11.49 2.90 3.63
C GLN A 177 11.79 1.41 3.46
N LEU A 178 12.87 1.06 2.76
CA LEU A 178 13.24 -0.36 2.57
C LEU A 178 13.67 -1.02 3.90
N ALA A 179 14.19 -0.22 4.83
CA ALA A 179 14.63 -0.64 6.17
C ALA A 179 13.48 -1.14 7.07
N ASP A 180 12.21 -0.81 6.78
CA ASP A 180 11.05 -1.32 7.55
C ASP A 180 10.64 -2.74 7.13
N SER A 181 11.56 -3.49 6.52
CA SER A 181 11.32 -4.83 6.01
C SER A 181 12.20 -5.85 6.73
N TYR A 182 11.55 -6.85 7.35
CA TYR A 182 12.19 -7.75 8.31
C TYR A 182 12.21 -9.18 7.77
N THR A 183 13.39 -9.81 7.83
CA THR A 183 13.63 -11.21 7.42
C THR A 183 14.03 -12.11 8.59
N ASP A 184 14.17 -11.55 9.81
CA ASP A 184 14.63 -12.24 11.02
C ASP A 184 13.53 -13.08 11.70
N TYR A 185 12.44 -13.40 11.00
CA TYR A 185 11.40 -14.27 11.52
C TYR A 185 11.94 -15.71 11.68
N PRO A 186 11.43 -16.47 12.68
CA PRO A 186 12.00 -17.76 13.02
C PRO A 186 11.93 -18.77 11.86
N LYS A 187 12.95 -19.63 11.75
CA LYS A 187 12.95 -20.76 10.80
C LYS A 187 11.70 -21.64 10.94
N ALA A 188 11.18 -21.80 12.17
CA ALA A 188 9.94 -22.52 12.41
C ALA A 188 8.74 -21.90 11.67
N ALA A 189 8.65 -20.57 11.58
CA ALA A 189 7.59 -19.89 10.83
C ALA A 189 7.68 -20.16 9.32
N ILE A 190 8.91 -20.23 8.78
CA ILE A 190 9.19 -20.63 7.39
C ILE A 190 8.71 -22.07 7.15
N GLU A 191 9.08 -23.01 8.02
CA GLU A 191 8.73 -24.43 7.87
C GLU A 191 7.21 -24.68 8.04
N ASN A 192 6.55 -23.92 8.92
CA ASN A 192 5.09 -23.92 9.05
C ASN A 192 4.43 -23.49 7.73
N ALA A 193 4.88 -22.38 7.14
CA ALA A 193 4.36 -21.88 5.87
C ALA A 193 4.60 -22.88 4.72
N LYS A 194 5.80 -23.48 4.63
CA LYS A 194 6.10 -24.55 3.67
C LYS A 194 5.19 -25.77 3.86
N THR A 195 4.86 -26.12 5.11
CA THR A 195 3.94 -27.22 5.39
C THR A 195 2.53 -26.91 4.90
N ALA A 196 2.04 -25.68 5.09
CA ALA A 196 0.76 -25.24 4.53
C ALA A 196 0.76 -25.28 2.99
N LEU A 197 1.84 -24.82 2.35
CA LEU A 197 1.98 -24.86 0.89
C LEU A 197 1.99 -26.30 0.35
N ARG A 198 2.79 -27.19 0.95
CA ARG A 198 2.85 -28.62 0.56
C ARG A 198 1.49 -29.31 0.69
N TRP A 199 0.77 -29.04 1.79
CA TRP A 199 -0.59 -29.55 1.96
C TRP A 199 -1.49 -29.07 0.81
N ALA A 200 -1.45 -27.76 0.52
CA ALA A 200 -2.30 -27.15 -0.49
C ALA A 200 -1.92 -27.55 -1.93
N GLU A 201 -0.67 -27.91 -2.18
CA GLU A 201 -0.23 -28.48 -3.45
C GLU A 201 -0.83 -29.87 -3.68
N GLN A 202 -0.83 -30.71 -2.64
CA GLN A 202 -1.34 -32.08 -2.73
C GLN A 202 -2.88 -32.15 -2.76
N ASN A 203 -3.55 -31.24 -2.04
CA ASN A 203 -4.99 -31.35 -1.77
C ASN A 203 -5.80 -30.16 -2.33
N GLY A 204 -5.13 -29.11 -2.80
CA GLY A 204 -5.75 -27.87 -3.25
C GLY A 204 -6.18 -26.96 -2.09
N TRP A 205 -6.11 -25.64 -2.26
CA TRP A 205 -6.60 -24.71 -1.23
C TRP A 205 -8.12 -24.78 -0.99
N GLY A 206 -8.89 -25.26 -1.96
CA GLY A 206 -10.36 -25.25 -1.91
C GLY A 206 -10.92 -23.88 -1.52
N ALA A 207 -11.90 -23.88 -0.62
CA ALA A 207 -12.48 -22.67 -0.04
C ALA A 207 -11.60 -22.02 1.06
N CYS A 208 -10.45 -22.61 1.40
CA CYS A 208 -9.62 -22.14 2.49
C CYS A 208 -8.73 -20.97 2.09
N GLY A 209 -8.72 -19.96 2.96
CA GLY A 209 -7.83 -18.81 2.87
C GLY A 209 -8.24 -17.78 1.83
N THR A 210 -8.06 -16.50 2.18
CA THR A 210 -8.11 -15.40 1.21
C THR A 210 -6.82 -15.34 0.40
N PRO A 211 -6.79 -14.61 -0.74
CA PRO A 211 -5.56 -14.36 -1.48
C PRO A 211 -4.43 -13.80 -0.60
N VAL A 212 -4.77 -12.98 0.40
CA VAL A 212 -3.81 -12.42 1.37
C VAL A 212 -3.15 -13.52 2.20
N GLY A 213 -3.95 -14.46 2.74
CA GLY A 213 -3.41 -15.57 3.53
C GLY A 213 -2.56 -16.54 2.70
N LYS A 214 -2.98 -16.81 1.46
CA LYS A 214 -2.22 -17.64 0.51
C LYS A 214 -0.90 -16.97 0.14
N LYS A 215 -0.91 -15.66 -0.09
CA LYS A 215 0.29 -14.88 -0.33
C LYS A 215 1.23 -14.90 0.87
N ARG A 216 0.71 -14.77 2.10
CA ARG A 216 1.54 -14.82 3.32
C ARG A 216 2.32 -16.13 3.43
N ALA A 217 1.67 -17.27 3.16
CA ALA A 217 2.35 -18.55 3.13
C ALA A 217 3.51 -18.59 2.13
N ASN A 218 3.28 -18.06 0.92
CA ASN A 218 4.32 -17.97 -0.11
C ASN A 218 5.47 -17.05 0.29
N ASP A 219 5.16 -15.88 0.88
CA ASP A 219 6.18 -14.93 1.32
C ASP A 219 7.08 -15.52 2.42
N LEU A 220 6.47 -16.12 3.45
CA LEU A 220 7.20 -16.75 4.55
C LEU A 220 8.02 -17.96 4.09
N ALA A 221 7.43 -18.84 3.29
CA ALA A 221 8.12 -20.03 2.80
C ALA A 221 9.35 -19.70 1.95
N ALA A 222 9.31 -18.56 1.25
CA ALA A 222 10.40 -18.06 0.42
C ALA A 222 11.38 -17.13 1.15
N GLY A 223 11.24 -16.92 2.46
CA GLY A 223 12.17 -16.05 3.21
C GLY A 223 12.07 -14.58 2.84
N ARG A 224 10.95 -14.12 2.27
CA ARG A 224 10.79 -12.75 1.78
C ARG A 224 10.76 -11.74 2.93
N PRO A 225 11.29 -10.52 2.72
CA PRO A 225 11.18 -9.44 3.69
C PRO A 225 9.73 -9.03 3.95
N LEU A 226 9.42 -8.73 5.21
CA LEU A 226 8.09 -8.41 5.70
C LEU A 226 8.00 -6.97 6.19
N SER A 227 7.06 -6.18 5.68
CA SER A 227 6.83 -4.82 6.21
C SER A 227 6.25 -4.83 7.63
N GLU A 228 6.42 -3.74 8.38
CA GLU A 228 5.72 -3.55 9.67
C GLU A 228 4.21 -3.83 9.56
N GLU A 229 3.53 -3.28 8.55
CA GLU A 229 2.10 -3.50 8.30
C GLU A 229 1.77 -5.00 8.09
N THR A 230 2.68 -5.74 7.46
CA THR A 230 2.58 -7.20 7.34
C THR A 230 2.71 -7.88 8.70
N ILE A 231 3.69 -7.47 9.49
CA ILE A 231 3.97 -8.02 10.82
C ILE A 231 2.77 -7.74 11.75
N ALA A 232 2.17 -6.55 11.66
CA ALA A 232 0.92 -6.19 12.33
C ALA A 232 -0.22 -7.14 11.98
N ARG A 233 -0.38 -7.50 10.70
CA ARG A 233 -1.37 -8.50 10.28
C ARG A 233 -1.08 -9.90 10.80
N MET A 234 0.20 -10.31 10.85
CA MET A 234 0.62 -11.57 11.44
C MET A 234 0.30 -11.61 12.94
N ALA A 235 0.69 -10.58 13.68
CA ALA A 235 0.38 -10.45 15.10
C ALA A 235 -1.14 -10.47 15.36
N GLY A 236 -1.92 -9.77 14.53
CA GLY A 236 -3.39 -9.78 14.62
C GLY A 236 -4.04 -11.12 14.31
N PHE A 237 -3.32 -12.05 13.64
CA PHE A 237 -3.82 -13.41 13.38
C PHE A 237 -3.95 -14.25 14.65
N GLU A 238 -3.39 -13.79 15.77
CA GLU A 238 -3.56 -14.32 17.12
C GLU A 238 -5.00 -14.64 17.50
N ARG A 239 -5.97 -13.88 16.99
CA ARG A 239 -7.41 -14.13 17.20
C ARG A 239 -7.89 -15.51 16.72
N HIS A 240 -7.06 -16.24 15.99
CA HIS A 240 -7.31 -17.59 15.47
C HIS A 240 -6.52 -18.68 16.18
N ARG A 241 -5.88 -18.39 17.34
CA ARG A 241 -4.99 -19.31 18.07
C ARG A 241 -5.61 -20.65 18.44
N GLN A 242 -6.92 -20.72 18.63
CA GLN A 242 -7.63 -21.99 18.84
C GLN A 242 -7.41 -23.01 17.71
N ASN A 243 -7.05 -22.55 16.51
CA ASN A 243 -6.74 -23.43 15.38
C ASN A 243 -5.31 -24.00 15.44
N SER A 244 -4.45 -23.55 16.37
CA SER A 244 -3.09 -24.06 16.49
C SER A 244 -3.03 -25.52 16.94
N GLN A 245 -4.04 -26.01 17.65
CA GLN A 245 -4.08 -27.40 18.12
C GLN A 245 -4.93 -28.32 17.24
N ARG A 246 -5.52 -27.78 16.17
CA ARG A 246 -6.33 -28.60 15.24
C ARG A 246 -5.45 -29.42 14.31
N GLU A 247 -6.01 -30.51 13.81
CA GLU A 247 -5.34 -31.34 12.82
C GLU A 247 -5.41 -30.70 11.41
N LEU A 248 -4.38 -30.96 10.60
CA LEU A 248 -4.40 -30.57 9.18
C LEU A 248 -5.44 -31.41 8.45
N GLY A 249 -6.30 -30.77 7.66
CA GLY A 249 -7.42 -31.42 6.97
C GLY A 249 -8.75 -31.35 7.73
N ASP A 250 -8.73 -31.02 9.03
CA ASP A 250 -9.94 -30.71 9.81
C ASP A 250 -10.40 -29.25 9.55
N GLY A 251 -10.92 -29.04 8.34
CA GLY A 251 -11.30 -27.73 7.83
C GLY A 251 -10.12 -26.79 7.58
N CYS A 252 -10.41 -25.48 7.48
CA CYS A 252 -9.40 -24.49 7.07
C CYS A 252 -8.50 -23.97 8.20
N GLY A 253 -8.87 -24.25 9.46
CA GLY A 253 -8.29 -23.59 10.63
C GLY A 253 -6.78 -23.81 10.74
N ARG A 254 -6.37 -25.08 10.85
CA ARG A 254 -4.95 -25.44 11.01
C ARG A 254 -4.12 -25.04 9.79
N LEU A 255 -4.66 -25.26 8.59
CA LEU A 255 -4.00 -24.88 7.34
C LEU A 255 -3.68 -23.38 7.32
N MET A 256 -4.67 -22.54 7.66
CA MET A 256 -4.48 -21.10 7.68
C MET A 256 -3.61 -20.64 8.85
N TRP A 257 -3.64 -21.33 9.99
CA TRP A 257 -2.72 -21.03 11.09
C TRP A 257 -1.26 -21.20 10.66
N LEU A 258 -0.94 -22.32 10.02
CA LEU A 258 0.40 -22.59 9.49
C LEU A 258 0.79 -21.65 8.34
N ALA A 259 -0.17 -21.29 7.47
CA ALA A 259 0.04 -20.32 6.39
C ALA A 259 0.50 -18.94 6.88
N TRP A 260 0.15 -18.57 8.12
CA TRP A 260 0.56 -17.32 8.76
C TRP A 260 1.79 -17.47 9.67
N GLY A 261 2.48 -18.62 9.63
CA GLY A 261 3.72 -18.86 10.36
C GLY A 261 3.57 -19.60 11.68
N GLY A 262 2.36 -20.04 12.03
CA GLY A 262 2.11 -20.77 13.28
C GLY A 262 2.39 -19.94 14.53
N ASP A 263 2.54 -20.64 15.66
CA ASP A 263 2.76 -20.00 16.97
C ASP A 263 4.05 -19.17 16.95
N GLU A 264 5.12 -19.72 16.36
CA GLU A 264 6.43 -19.09 16.32
C GLU A 264 6.42 -17.80 15.49
N GLY A 265 5.73 -17.81 14.34
CA GLY A 265 5.61 -16.63 13.48
C GLY A 265 4.76 -15.52 14.11
N ILE A 266 3.64 -15.89 14.75
CA ILE A 266 2.73 -14.92 15.37
C ILE A 266 3.35 -14.34 16.64
N ASP A 267 4.01 -15.15 17.46
CA ASP A 267 4.69 -14.66 18.66
C ASP A 267 5.91 -13.81 18.33
N TRP A 268 6.68 -14.15 17.29
CA TRP A 268 7.72 -13.27 16.76
C TRP A 268 7.12 -11.93 16.31
N ALA A 269 6.03 -11.95 15.53
CA ALA A 269 5.43 -10.73 15.01
C ALA A 269 4.98 -9.80 16.15
N LYS A 270 4.36 -10.35 17.20
CA LYS A 270 3.96 -9.59 18.40
C LYS A 270 5.15 -8.97 19.14
N ARG A 271 6.30 -9.65 19.20
CA ARG A 271 7.53 -9.10 19.82
C ARG A 271 8.17 -8.04 18.93
N LYS A 272 8.28 -8.31 17.63
CA LYS A 272 8.87 -7.41 16.66
C LYS A 272 8.15 -6.06 16.61
N LEU A 273 6.81 -6.05 16.66
CA LEU A 273 6.05 -4.78 16.74
C LEU A 273 6.38 -3.97 18.00
N LYS A 274 6.60 -4.62 19.14
CA LYS A 274 7.02 -3.92 20.36
C LYS A 274 8.43 -3.34 20.23
N GLU A 275 9.33 -4.06 19.55
CA GLU A 275 10.68 -3.56 19.26
C GLU A 275 10.61 -2.31 18.37
N ILE A 276 9.80 -2.36 17.30
CA ILE A 276 9.53 -1.25 16.38
C ILE A 276 8.92 -0.05 17.13
N ASP A 277 7.84 -0.25 17.88
CA ASP A 277 7.17 0.80 18.65
C ASP A 277 8.10 1.47 19.69
N SER A 278 9.08 0.71 20.20
CA SER A 278 10.06 1.20 21.19
C SER A 278 11.32 1.81 20.56
N GLY A 279 11.43 1.85 19.24
CA GLY A 279 12.59 2.38 18.51
C GLY A 279 13.85 1.54 18.65
N LYS A 280 13.73 0.23 18.90
CA LYS A 280 14.84 -0.71 19.13
C LYS A 280 15.00 -1.77 18.03
N ALA A 281 14.33 -1.56 16.89
CA ALA A 281 14.31 -2.49 15.77
C ALA A 281 15.49 -2.26 14.82
#